data_AF-A0A419X423-F1
#
_entry.id   AF-A0A419X423-F1
#
_cell.length_a   1.000
_cell.length_b   1.000
_cell.length_c   1.000
_cell.angle_alpha   90.00
_cell.angle_beta   90.00
_cell.angle_gamma   90.00
#
_symmetry.space_group_name_H-M   'P 1'
#
loop_
_entity.id
_entity.type
_entity.pdbx_description
1 polymer ?
#
loop_
_entity_poly.entity_id
_entity_poly.type
_entity_poly.pdbx_seq_one_letter_code
_entity_poly.pdbx_strand_id
1 'polypeptide(L)'
;MTQGEQLTDLSYLKEMSGNDNSIIEEMIEIFIEQIPEFTEEVTNYFETQNWEGLGAVAHKAKSSVRTMGMDSIGDCLEQLEHFSKGNLKFELQIKKEKGIELSPKDEKNWSNVMHETTNDVEMKHIPDLVECFLSKCPLAVDELKSNLKKL
;
A
#
# COMPACT_ATOMS: atom_id res chain seq x y z
N MET A 1 -4.99 -7.90 -30.23
CA MET A 1 -3.59 -7.80 -29.81
C MET A 1 -3.59 -7.29 -28.38
N THR A 2 -3.63 -8.17 -27.39
CA THR A 2 -3.51 -7.76 -25.99
C THR A 2 -2.02 -7.69 -25.68
N GLN A 3 -1.41 -6.52 -25.89
CA GLN A 3 -0.13 -6.25 -25.23
C GLN A 3 -0.43 -6.30 -23.73
N GLY A 4 0.28 -7.16 -23.00
CA GLY A 4 0.16 -7.24 -21.54
C GLY A 4 0.39 -5.85 -20.96
N GLU A 5 -0.46 -5.45 -20.03
CA GLU A 5 -0.31 -4.20 -19.29
C GLU A 5 1.07 -4.22 -18.62
N GLN A 6 1.97 -3.33 -19.05
CA GLN A 6 3.29 -3.19 -18.43
C GLN A 6 3.06 -2.54 -17.06
N LEU A 7 3.38 -3.26 -15.99
CA LEU A 7 3.10 -2.81 -14.63
C LEU A 7 4.28 -2.05 -14.03
N THR A 8 5.48 -2.15 -14.61
CA THR A 8 6.70 -1.57 -14.05
C THR A 8 7.38 -0.61 -15.02
N ASP A 9 7.90 0.50 -14.49
CA ASP A 9 8.77 1.43 -15.20
C ASP A 9 10.03 1.71 -14.38
N LEU A 10 11.14 1.10 -14.79
CA LEU A 10 12.43 1.23 -14.11
C LEU A 10 13.18 2.51 -14.49
N SER A 11 12.59 3.43 -15.26
CA SER A 11 13.27 4.67 -15.69
C SER A 11 13.71 5.52 -14.49
N TYR A 12 12.83 5.67 -13.50
CA TYR A 12 13.15 6.38 -12.25
C TYR A 12 14.28 5.69 -11.48
N LEU A 13 14.20 4.37 -11.35
CA LEU A 13 15.21 3.57 -10.66
C LEU A 13 16.59 3.70 -11.33
N LYS A 14 16.62 3.62 -12.66
CA LYS A 14 17.82 3.79 -13.49
C LYS A 14 18.43 5.18 -13.35
N GLU A 15 17.60 6.22 -13.31
CA GLU A 15 18.07 7.59 -13.12
C GLU A 15 18.71 7.75 -11.74
N MET A 16 18.03 7.27 -10.69
CA MET A 16 18.52 7.37 -9.31
C MET A 16 19.78 6.53 -9.05
N SER A 17 19.94 5.40 -9.75
CA SER A 17 21.12 4.54 -9.64
C SER A 17 22.29 4.98 -10.51
N GLY A 18 22.14 6.04 -11.31
CA GLY A 18 23.16 6.44 -12.30
C GLY A 18 23.36 5.40 -13.42
N ASN A 19 22.32 4.62 -13.73
CA ASN A 19 22.35 3.46 -14.62
C ASN A 19 23.33 2.35 -14.19
N ASP A 20 23.65 2.27 -12.90
CA ASP A 20 24.44 1.16 -12.37
C ASP A 20 23.54 -0.08 -12.20
N ASN A 21 23.78 -1.11 -13.03
CA ASN A 21 23.01 -2.35 -13.00
C ASN A 21 23.10 -3.06 -11.64
N SER A 22 24.23 -2.98 -10.93
CA SER A 22 24.37 -3.64 -9.62
C SER A 22 23.46 -3.02 -8.56
N ILE A 23 23.33 -1.69 -8.57
CA ILE A 23 22.42 -0.97 -7.66
C ILE A 23 20.96 -1.24 -8.05
N ILE A 24 20.66 -1.28 -9.35
CA ILE A 24 19.30 -1.60 -9.84
C ILE A 24 18.90 -3.01 -9.42
N GLU A 25 19.77 -3.98 -9.59
CA GLU A 25 19.56 -5.37 -9.18
C GLU A 25 19.30 -5.48 -7.68
N GLU A 26 20.17 -4.88 -6.85
CA GLU A 26 20.03 -4.89 -5.40
C GLU A 26 18.69 -4.27 -4.95
N MET A 27 18.29 -3.13 -5.52
CA MET A 27 17.03 -2.47 -5.19
C MET A 27 15.80 -3.31 -5.59
N ILE A 28 15.85 -3.96 -6.75
CA ILE A 28 14.78 -4.85 -7.19
C ILE A 28 14.71 -6.10 -6.29
N GLU A 29 15.85 -6.68 -5.92
CA GLU A 29 15.91 -7.84 -5.02
C GLU A 29 15.32 -7.52 -3.65
N ILE A 30 15.74 -6.40 -3.03
CA ILE A 30 15.18 -5.92 -1.75
C ILE A 30 13.66 -5.75 -1.86
N PHE A 31 13.16 -5.16 -2.95
CA PHE A 31 11.73 -5.00 -3.16
C PHE A 31 11.00 -6.35 -3.23
N ILE A 32 11.54 -7.31 -4.00
CA ILE A 32 10.95 -8.64 -4.13
C ILE A 32 10.89 -9.37 -2.78
N GLU A 33 11.90 -9.19 -1.92
CA GLU A 33 11.93 -9.75 -0.57
C GLU A 33 10.88 -9.11 0.37
N GLN A 34 10.55 -7.84 0.18
CA GLN A 34 9.56 -7.12 0.99
C GLN A 34 8.11 -7.43 0.60
N ILE A 35 7.84 -7.78 -0.66
CA ILE A 35 6.46 -7.99 -1.13
C ILE A 35 5.66 -9.03 -0.33
N PRO A 36 6.21 -10.22 -0.01
CA PRO A 36 5.50 -11.20 0.81
C PRO A 36 5.00 -10.62 2.13
N GLU A 37 5.85 -9.86 2.83
CA GLU A 37 5.51 -9.20 4.10
C GLU A 37 4.36 -8.21 3.90
N PHE A 38 4.42 -7.34 2.88
CA PHE A 38 3.33 -6.40 2.61
C PHE A 38 2.01 -7.09 2.27
N THR A 39 2.05 -8.14 1.44
CA THR A 39 0.83 -8.87 1.07
C THR A 39 0.21 -9.59 2.26
N GLU A 40 1.03 -10.15 3.16
CA GLU A 40 0.57 -10.79 4.39
C GLU A 40 0.00 -9.76 5.37
N GLU A 41 0.70 -8.64 5.60
CA GLU A 41 0.22 -7.55 6.46
C GLU A 41 -1.10 -6.95 5.96
N VAL A 42 -1.21 -6.66 4.66
CA VAL A 42 -2.46 -6.14 4.05
C VAL A 42 -3.60 -7.12 4.26
N THR A 43 -3.37 -8.41 4.00
CA THR A 43 -4.39 -9.45 4.17
C THR A 43 -4.84 -9.54 5.63
N ASN A 44 -3.88 -9.69 6.55
CA ASN A 44 -4.15 -9.83 7.98
C ASN A 44 -4.87 -8.60 8.56
N TYR A 45 -4.42 -7.39 8.24
CA TYR A 45 -5.05 -6.17 8.74
C TYR A 45 -6.43 -5.93 8.14
N PHE A 46 -6.65 -6.31 6.88
CA PHE A 46 -7.97 -6.25 6.27
C PHE A 46 -8.95 -7.24 6.92
N GLU A 47 -8.55 -8.51 7.08
CA GLU A 47 -9.38 -9.56 7.71
C GLU A 47 -9.73 -9.26 9.17
N THR A 48 -8.79 -8.64 9.90
CA THR A 48 -8.98 -8.24 11.30
C THR A 48 -9.61 -6.85 11.47
N GLN A 49 -9.95 -6.17 10.37
CA GLN A 49 -10.46 -4.80 10.34
C GLN A 49 -9.57 -3.81 11.11
N ASN A 50 -8.27 -4.05 11.13
CA ASN A 50 -7.30 -3.17 11.76
C ASN A 50 -6.95 -2.01 10.83
N TRP A 51 -7.79 -0.98 10.83
CA TRP A 51 -7.66 0.18 9.93
C TRP A 51 -6.37 0.98 10.12
N GLU A 52 -5.86 1.06 11.35
CA GLU A 52 -4.55 1.68 11.61
C GLU A 52 -3.43 0.90 10.92
N GLY A 53 -3.40 -0.42 11.11
CA GLY A 53 -2.42 -1.31 10.50
C GLY A 53 -2.51 -1.27 8.98
N LEU A 54 -3.73 -1.38 8.44
CA LEU A 54 -3.99 -1.37 6.99
C LEU A 54 -3.52 -0.08 6.34
N GLY A 55 -3.82 1.08 6.95
CA GLY A 55 -3.34 2.37 6.46
C GLY A 55 -1.81 2.51 6.55
N ALA A 56 -1.20 1.98 7.60
CA ALA A 56 0.24 2.03 7.79
C ALA A 56 1.00 1.15 6.78
N VAL A 57 0.57 -0.09 6.54
CA VAL A 57 1.18 -0.94 5.52
C VAL A 57 0.96 -0.38 4.12
N ALA A 58 -0.23 0.16 3.83
CA ALA A 58 -0.52 0.78 2.54
C ALA A 58 0.42 1.97 2.26
N HIS A 59 0.66 2.82 3.25
CA HIS A 59 1.62 3.93 3.15
C HIS A 59 3.05 3.46 2.85
N LYS A 60 3.53 2.42 3.56
CA LYS A 60 4.88 1.86 3.36
C LYS A 60 5.01 1.23 1.96
N ALA A 61 4.06 0.36 1.60
CA ALA A 61 4.06 -0.34 0.33
C ALA A 61 3.96 0.65 -0.84
N LYS A 62 3.20 1.75 -0.71
CA LYS A 62 3.01 2.77 -1.76
C LYS A 62 4.34 3.31 -2.28
N SER A 63 5.21 3.77 -1.38
CA SER A 63 6.52 4.31 -1.77
C SER A 63 7.40 3.25 -2.41
N SER A 64 7.33 2.02 -1.90
CA SER A 64 8.09 0.88 -2.41
C SER A 64 7.68 0.54 -3.85
N VAL A 65 6.39 0.37 -4.13
CA VAL A 65 5.90 0.04 -5.48
C VAL A 65 6.11 1.18 -6.48
N ARG A 66 5.96 2.45 -6.06
CA ARG A 66 6.22 3.61 -6.93
C ARG A 66 7.70 3.75 -7.30
N THR A 67 8.62 3.34 -6.42
CA THR A 67 10.05 3.29 -6.74
C THR A 67 10.35 2.34 -7.90
N MET A 68 9.54 1.29 -8.07
CA MET A 68 9.60 0.35 -9.19
C MET A 68 8.75 0.78 -10.40
N GLY A 69 8.23 2.01 -10.39
CA GLY A 69 7.38 2.57 -11.45
C GLY A 69 5.98 1.95 -11.53
N MET A 70 5.50 1.33 -10.45
CA MET A 70 4.18 0.70 -10.40
C MET A 70 3.09 1.71 -10.00
N ASP A 71 2.94 2.79 -10.75
CA ASP A 71 2.07 3.92 -10.37
C ASP A 71 0.62 3.49 -10.14
N SER A 72 0.08 2.61 -10.98
CA SER A 72 -1.30 2.10 -10.83
C SER A 72 -1.52 1.34 -9.51
N ILE A 73 -0.51 0.60 -9.04
CA ILE A 73 -0.56 -0.09 -7.75
C ILE A 73 -0.38 0.93 -6.61
N GLY A 74 0.53 1.91 -6.81
CA GLY A 74 0.71 3.03 -5.90
C GLY A 74 -0.57 3.82 -5.65
N ASP A 75 -1.37 4.05 -6.69
CA ASP A 75 -2.66 4.75 -6.61
C ASP A 75 -3.73 3.91 -5.88
N CYS A 76 -3.73 2.58 -6.07
CA CYS A 76 -4.56 1.68 -5.26
C CYS A 76 -4.18 1.76 -3.77
N LEU A 77 -2.88 1.76 -3.46
CA LEU A 77 -2.39 1.84 -2.08
C LEU A 77 -2.62 3.22 -1.44
N GLU A 78 -2.54 4.29 -2.22
CA GLU A 78 -2.87 5.64 -1.76
C GLU A 78 -4.34 5.73 -1.35
N GLN A 79 -5.25 5.25 -2.20
CA GLN A 79 -6.68 5.19 -1.84
C GLN A 79 -6.93 4.28 -0.64
N LEU A 80 -6.24 3.13 -0.56
CA LEU A 80 -6.35 2.22 0.58
C LEU A 80 -5.90 2.89 1.88
N GLU A 81 -4.80 3.64 1.85
CA GLU A 81 -4.32 4.44 2.98
C GLU A 81 -5.38 5.46 3.42
N HIS A 82 -5.94 6.23 2.48
CA HIS A 82 -6.94 7.26 2.76
C HIS A 82 -8.23 6.69 3.35
N PHE A 83 -8.75 5.61 2.77
CA PHE A 83 -9.98 4.98 3.25
C PHE A 83 -9.77 4.29 4.60
N SER A 84 -8.59 3.72 4.85
CA SER A 84 -8.24 3.16 6.16
C SER A 84 -8.23 4.24 7.25
N LYS A 85 -7.65 5.42 6.98
CA LYS A 85 -7.68 6.55 7.93
C LYS A 85 -9.09 7.05 8.21
N GLY A 86 -9.94 7.14 7.17
CA GLY A 86 -11.35 7.48 7.32
C GLY A 86 -12.11 6.52 8.23
N ASN A 87 -11.90 5.21 8.03
CA ASN A 87 -12.53 4.18 8.86
C ASN A 87 -12.05 4.22 10.31
N LEU A 88 -10.74 4.42 10.52
CA LEU A 88 -10.18 4.60 11.85
C LEU A 88 -10.80 5.80 12.57
N LYS A 89 -10.99 6.93 11.87
CA LYS A 89 -11.67 8.10 12.41
C LYS A 89 -13.10 7.76 12.83
N PHE A 90 -13.87 7.13 11.95
CA PHE A 90 -15.27 6.78 12.21
C PHE A 90 -15.42 5.86 13.43
N GLU A 91 -14.59 4.81 13.53
CA GLU A 91 -14.59 3.90 14.68
C GLU A 91 -14.30 4.64 16.00
N LEU A 92 -13.26 5.48 16.00
CA LEU A 92 -12.88 6.25 17.18
C LEU A 92 -13.93 7.30 17.55
N GLN A 93 -14.57 7.93 16.56
CA GLN A 93 -15.65 8.88 16.80
C GLN A 93 -16.84 8.19 17.49
N ILE A 94 -17.25 7.01 17.03
CA ILE A 94 -18.32 6.23 17.68
C ILE A 94 -17.96 5.89 19.13
N LYS A 95 -16.70 5.49 19.41
CA LYS A 95 -16.25 5.23 20.79
C LYS A 95 -16.45 6.46 21.67
N LYS A 96 -16.03 7.64 21.19
CA LYS A 96 -16.19 8.91 21.91
C LYS A 96 -17.66 9.28 22.14
N GLU A 97 -18.50 9.14 21.11
CA GLU A 97 -19.94 9.43 21.19
C GLU A 97 -20.67 8.50 22.17
N LYS A 98 -20.24 7.25 22.27
CA LYS A 98 -20.74 6.28 23.25
C LYS A 98 -20.17 6.46 24.66
N GLY A 99 -19.29 7.43 24.87
CA GLY A 99 -18.61 7.65 26.15
C GLY A 99 -17.63 6.53 26.53
N ILE A 100 -17.11 5.78 25.55
CA ILE A 100 -16.08 4.78 25.77
C ILE A 100 -14.73 5.49 25.92
N GLU A 101 -14.03 5.21 27.01
CA GLU A 101 -12.68 5.74 27.26
C GLU A 101 -11.70 5.20 26.21
N LEU A 102 -10.96 6.12 25.57
CA LEU A 102 -9.96 5.74 24.58
C LEU A 102 -8.68 5.30 25.27
N SER A 103 -8.07 4.24 24.77
CA SER A 103 -6.72 3.86 25.18
C SER A 103 -5.70 4.93 24.75
N PRO A 104 -4.49 5.00 25.36
CA PRO A 104 -3.45 5.94 24.91
C PRO A 104 -3.10 5.80 23.43
N LYS A 105 -3.21 4.58 22.90
CA LYS A 105 -3.01 4.30 21.47
C LYS A 105 -4.14 4.89 20.63
N ASP A 106 -5.39 4.71 21.06
CA ASP A 106 -6.57 5.26 20.38
C ASP A 106 -6.60 6.80 20.42
N GLU A 107 -6.10 7.43 21.49
CA GLU A 107 -5.95 8.88 21.54
C GLU A 107 -4.94 9.39 20.52
N LYS A 108 -3.79 8.71 20.41
CA LYS A 108 -2.78 9.02 19.38
C LYS A 108 -3.39 8.82 17.99
N ASN A 109 -4.08 7.71 17.75
CA ASN A 109 -4.75 7.45 16.48
C ASN A 109 -5.77 8.55 16.16
N TRP A 110 -6.58 8.95 17.14
CA TRP A 110 -7.55 10.05 16.99
C TRP A 110 -6.87 11.36 16.59
N SER A 111 -5.76 11.73 17.22
CA SER A 111 -5.02 12.95 16.86
C SER A 111 -4.50 12.93 15.41
N ASN A 112 -4.19 11.74 14.89
CA ASN A 112 -3.72 11.59 13.51
C ASN A 112 -4.84 11.69 12.48
N VAL A 113 -6.06 11.27 12.82
CA VAL A 113 -7.15 11.13 11.85
C VAL A 113 -8.30 12.12 12.04
N MET A 114 -8.35 12.90 13.13
CA MET A 114 -9.51 13.76 13.42
C MET A 114 -9.81 14.79 12.33
N HIS A 115 -8.80 15.21 11.58
CA HIS A 115 -8.92 16.16 10.46
C HIS A 115 -9.16 15.51 9.10
N GLU A 116 -9.21 14.17 9.03
CA GLU A 116 -9.50 13.45 7.78
C GLU A 116 -10.92 13.78 7.31
N THR A 117 -11.08 13.96 5.99
CA THR A 117 -12.34 14.40 5.37
C THR A 117 -13.11 13.27 4.69
N THR A 118 -12.61 12.04 4.80
CA THR A 118 -13.13 10.82 4.18
C THR A 118 -14.51 10.44 4.72
N ASN A 119 -15.43 10.03 3.84
CA ASN A 119 -16.83 9.74 4.16
C ASN A 119 -17.16 8.23 4.09
N ASP A 120 -18.16 7.77 4.83
CA ASP A 120 -18.54 6.35 4.97
C ASP A 120 -18.87 5.62 3.64
N VAL A 121 -19.25 6.34 2.58
CA VAL A 121 -19.58 5.77 1.26
C VAL A 121 -18.37 5.10 0.59
N GLU A 122 -17.16 5.46 1.01
CA GLU A 122 -15.90 5.02 0.39
C GLU A 122 -15.40 3.68 0.94
N MET A 123 -15.95 3.23 2.06
CA MET A 123 -15.61 1.96 2.73
C MET A 123 -15.89 0.73 1.86
N LYS A 124 -16.87 0.80 0.96
CA LYS A 124 -17.18 -0.29 0.00
C LYS A 124 -16.06 -0.57 -1.00
N HIS A 125 -15.11 0.35 -1.16
CA HIS A 125 -14.01 0.24 -2.11
C HIS A 125 -12.77 -0.42 -1.51
N ILE A 126 -12.66 -0.55 -0.18
CA ILE A 126 -11.49 -1.18 0.46
C ILE A 126 -11.27 -2.62 -0.05
N PRO A 127 -12.28 -3.50 -0.14
CA PRO A 127 -12.07 -4.85 -0.66
C PRO A 127 -11.50 -4.84 -2.09
N ASP A 128 -12.02 -3.97 -2.96
CA ASP A 128 -11.55 -3.85 -4.34
C ASP A 128 -10.09 -3.34 -4.41
N LEU A 129 -9.71 -2.43 -3.51
CA LEU A 129 -8.35 -1.88 -3.42
C LEU A 129 -7.36 -2.90 -2.87
N VAL A 130 -7.77 -3.69 -1.87
CA VAL A 130 -6.99 -4.81 -1.34
C VAL A 130 -6.80 -5.85 -2.44
N GLU A 131 -7.86 -6.22 -3.16
CA GLU A 131 -7.77 -7.14 -4.29
C GLU A 131 -6.89 -6.59 -5.42
N CYS A 132 -6.98 -5.28 -5.73
CA CYS A 132 -6.10 -4.60 -6.68
C CYS A 132 -4.62 -4.84 -6.33
N PHE A 133 -4.24 -4.60 -5.07
CA PHE A 133 -2.87 -4.80 -4.61
C PHE A 133 -2.46 -6.28 -4.65
N LEU A 134 -3.26 -7.16 -4.05
CA LEU A 134 -2.93 -8.59 -3.92
C LEU A 134 -2.88 -9.32 -5.27
N SER A 135 -3.67 -8.91 -6.26
CA SER A 135 -3.68 -9.51 -7.60
C SER A 135 -2.60 -8.96 -8.52
N LYS A 136 -2.33 -7.65 -8.50
CA LYS A 136 -1.36 -7.01 -9.40
C LYS A 136 0.07 -7.12 -8.91
N CYS A 137 0.31 -7.14 -7.60
CA CYS A 137 1.66 -7.15 -7.05
C CYS A 137 2.47 -8.40 -7.44
N PRO A 138 1.92 -9.63 -7.43
CA PRO A 138 2.63 -10.82 -7.91
C PRO A 138 3.01 -10.74 -9.39
N LEU A 139 2.12 -10.19 -10.23
CA LEU A 139 2.38 -10.01 -11.66
C LEU A 139 3.53 -9.03 -11.90
N ALA A 140 3.56 -7.93 -11.14
CA ALA A 140 4.64 -6.96 -11.21
C ALA A 140 5.98 -7.54 -10.72
N VAL A 141 5.97 -8.39 -9.69
CA VAL A 141 7.16 -9.13 -9.24
C VAL A 141 7.70 -10.07 -10.33
N ASP A 142 6.82 -10.78 -11.03
CA ASP A 142 7.25 -11.65 -12.14
C ASP A 142 7.83 -10.86 -13.33
N GLU A 143 7.30 -9.66 -13.59
CA GLU A 143 7.85 -8.71 -14.56
C GLU A 143 9.25 -8.25 -14.14
N LEU A 144 9.45 -7.85 -12.88
CA LEU A 144 10.75 -7.46 -12.33
C LEU A 144 11.78 -8.59 -12.42
N LYS A 145 11.42 -9.82 -12.03
CA LYS A 145 12.28 -11.00 -12.16
C LYS A 145 12.68 -11.28 -13.60
N SER A 146 11.78 -11.00 -14.54
CA SER A 146 12.06 -11.15 -15.98
C SER A 146 12.99 -10.05 -16.50
N ASN A 147 12.94 -8.85 -15.92
CA ASN A 147 13.86 -7.76 -16.22
C ASN A 147 15.26 -7.99 -15.64
N LEU A 148 15.37 -8.54 -14.41
CA LEU A 148 16.65 -8.95 -13.81
C LEU A 148 17.44 -9.92 -14.70
N LYS A 149 16.76 -10.87 -15.35
CA LYS A 149 17.42 -11.84 -16.27
C LYS A 149 17.98 -11.22 -17.55
N LYS A 150 17.67 -9.95 -17.83
CA LYS A 150 18.04 -9.22 -19.06
C LYS A 150 19.07 -8.12 -18.80
N LEU A 151 19.31 -7.77 -17.54
CA LEU A 151 20.36 -6.83 -17.12
C LEU A 151 21.73 -7.51 -17.17
#